data_AF-A0A921B923-F1
#
_entry.id   AF-A0A921B923-F1
#
_cell.length_a   1.000
_cell.length_b   1.000
_cell.length_c   1.000
_cell.angle_alpha   90.00
_cell.angle_beta   90.00
_cell.angle_gamma   90.00
#
_symmetry.space_group_name_H-M   'P 1'
#
loop_
_entity.id
_entity.type
_entity.pdbx_description
1 polymer ?
#
loop_
_entity_poly.entity_id
_entity_poly.type
_entity_poly.pdbx_seq_one_letter_code
_entity_poly.pdbx_strand_id
1 'polypeptide(L)'
;MFTQANHPEERSLGERCIVGFGSTGGPPMLNVLYNNHYQIVQSPGDVMILVEMNHDARIIRIKGNRLPDHIKPWLGDSVGIGKGNLSGKN
;
A
#
# COMPACT_ATOMS: atom_id res chain seq x y z
N MET A 1 -18.24 -28.71 11.69
CA MET A 1 -19.14 -27.85 10.90
C MET A 1 -18.25 -26.94 10.06
N PHE A 2 -17.98 -27.31 8.81
CA PHE A 2 -17.20 -26.46 7.90
C PHE A 2 -18.19 -25.56 7.18
N THR A 3 -18.14 -24.25 7.46
CA THR A 3 -18.87 -23.26 6.70
C THR A 3 -18.32 -23.26 5.28
N GLN A 4 -19.17 -23.60 4.31
CA GLN A 4 -18.76 -23.59 2.91
C GLN A 4 -18.74 -22.15 2.41
N ALA A 5 -17.54 -21.63 2.11
CA ALA A 5 -17.33 -20.26 1.62
C ALA A 5 -17.59 -20.21 0.10
N ASN A 6 -18.87 -20.22 -0.28
CA ASN A 6 -19.30 -20.21 -1.68
C ASN A 6 -19.29 -18.79 -2.27
N HIS A 7 -19.37 -17.76 -1.43
CA HIS A 7 -19.25 -16.36 -1.85
C HIS A 7 -17.83 -15.83 -1.59
N PRO A 8 -17.24 -14.99 -2.47
CA PRO A 8 -15.88 -14.46 -2.26
C PRO A 8 -15.74 -13.64 -0.98
N GLU A 9 -16.81 -13.05 -0.47
CA GLU A 9 -16.81 -12.27 0.78
C GLU A 9 -16.72 -13.15 2.04
N GLU A 10 -17.14 -14.40 1.95
CA GLU A 10 -17.08 -15.40 3.02
C GLU A 10 -15.67 -15.99 3.18
N ARG A 11 -14.80 -15.78 2.19
CA ARG A 11 -13.40 -16.19 2.26
C ARG A 11 -12.60 -15.26 3.16
N SER A 12 -11.67 -15.84 3.90
CA SER A 12 -10.78 -15.07 4.77
C SER A 12 -9.94 -14.07 3.98
N LEU A 13 -9.50 -12.99 4.62
CA LEU A 13 -8.63 -12.00 4.00
C LEU A 13 -7.33 -12.59 3.45
N GLY A 14 -6.82 -13.69 4.04
CA GLY A 14 -5.63 -14.37 3.55
C GLY A 14 -5.79 -15.01 2.17
N GLU A 15 -7.02 -15.34 1.76
CA GLU A 15 -7.31 -15.87 0.42
C GLU A 15 -7.61 -14.76 -0.59
N ARG A 16 -8.06 -13.60 -0.11
CA ARG A 16 -8.51 -12.49 -0.95
C ARG A 16 -7.44 -11.45 -1.20
N CYS A 17 -6.53 -11.27 -0.25
CA CYS A 17 -5.48 -10.26 -0.30
C CYS A 17 -4.15 -10.91 -0.62
N ILE A 18 -3.51 -10.45 -1.69
CA ILE A 18 -2.23 -11.00 -2.18
C ILE A 18 -1.00 -10.28 -1.59
N VAL A 19 -1.20 -9.15 -0.89
CA VAL A 19 -0.10 -8.32 -0.36
C VAL A 19 -0.15 -8.29 1.17
N GLY A 20 0.81 -8.98 1.78
CA GLY A 20 0.90 -9.14 3.22
C GLY A 20 -0.16 -10.08 3.81
N PHE A 21 0.13 -10.62 5.00
CA PHE A 21 -0.83 -11.44 5.73
C PHE A 21 -2.04 -10.59 6.14
N GLY A 22 -3.25 -11.03 5.78
CA GLY A 22 -4.49 -10.35 6.17
C GLY A 22 -4.62 -8.91 5.65
N SER A 23 -4.00 -8.59 4.51
CA SER A 23 -4.03 -7.26 3.87
C SER A 23 -3.18 -6.19 4.57
N THR A 24 -2.08 -6.53 5.23
CA THR A 24 -1.20 -5.52 5.84
C THR A 24 -0.42 -4.69 4.82
N GLY A 25 -0.02 -5.28 3.69
CA GLY A 25 0.94 -4.65 2.75
C GLY A 25 0.32 -3.84 1.61
N GLY A 26 -0.98 -3.97 1.38
CA GLY A 26 -1.68 -3.30 0.28
C GLY A 26 -3.04 -2.75 0.71
N PRO A 27 -3.63 -1.80 -0.04
CA PRO A 27 -4.95 -1.28 0.29
C PRO A 27 -6.05 -2.36 0.31
N PRO A 28 -6.93 -2.38 1.32
CA PRO A 28 -6.85 -1.60 2.56
C PRO A 28 -5.72 -2.16 3.46
N MET A 29 -4.80 -1.31 3.91
CA MET A 29 -3.68 -1.71 4.78
C MET A 29 -4.22 -1.96 6.20
N LEU A 30 -4.57 -3.21 6.50
CA LEU A 30 -5.23 -3.60 7.76
C LEU A 30 -4.21 -4.01 8.83
N ASN A 31 -4.56 -3.78 10.09
CA ASN A 31 -3.81 -4.34 11.22
C ASN A 31 -4.19 -5.80 11.44
N VAL A 32 -3.19 -6.64 11.72
CA VAL A 32 -3.32 -8.06 12.05
C VAL A 32 -2.68 -8.38 13.41
N LEU A 33 -2.30 -9.63 13.66
CA LEU A 33 -1.75 -10.07 14.95
C LEU A 33 -0.33 -9.54 15.24
N TYR A 34 0.53 -9.43 14.21
CA TYR A 34 1.92 -8.99 14.33
C TYR A 34 2.43 -8.39 13.01
N ASN A 35 3.60 -7.76 13.01
CA ASN A 35 4.21 -7.03 11.90
C ASN A 35 3.35 -5.88 11.34
N ASN A 36 2.81 -5.06 12.25
CA ASN A 36 1.88 -3.98 11.93
C ASN A 36 2.53 -2.59 11.90
N HIS A 37 3.86 -2.49 12.01
CA HIS A 37 4.50 -1.19 11.94
C HIS A 37 4.58 -0.70 10.50
N TYR A 38 4.34 0.60 10.36
CA TYR A 38 4.51 1.33 9.13
C TYR A 38 5.52 2.44 9.38
N GLN A 39 6.51 2.55 8.51
CA GLN A 39 7.40 3.70 8.50
C GLN A 39 7.01 4.61 7.34
N ILE A 40 6.66 5.86 7.66
CA ILE A 40 6.32 6.88 6.66
C ILE A 40 7.46 7.88 6.63
N VAL A 41 8.10 7.98 5.46
CA VAL A 41 9.24 8.88 5.23
C VAL A 41 8.87 9.87 4.15
N GLN A 42 9.12 11.15 4.40
CA GLN A 42 8.85 12.21 3.44
C GLN A 42 10.16 12.77 2.91
N SER A 43 10.22 12.99 1.60
CA SER A 43 11.28 13.76 0.93
C SER A 43 10.63 14.82 0.04
N PRO A 44 11.38 15.83 -0.42
CA PRO A 44 10.85 16.78 -1.38
C PRO A 44 10.32 16.04 -2.63
N GLY A 45 9.01 16.16 -2.88
CA GLY A 45 8.35 15.55 -4.04
C GLY A 45 7.83 14.12 -3.86
N ASP A 46 8.18 13.42 -2.77
CA ASP A 46 7.82 12.01 -2.59
C ASP A 46 7.44 11.67 -1.14
N VAL A 47 6.63 10.64 -0.98
CA VAL A 47 6.35 9.99 0.30
C VAL A 47 6.58 8.49 0.13
N MET A 48 7.39 7.90 0.99
CA MET A 48 7.54 6.45 1.09
C MET A 48 6.71 5.92 2.25
N ILE A 49 6.02 4.81 2.01
CA ILE A 49 5.42 3.96 3.04
C ILE A 49 6.17 2.63 3.00
N LEU A 50 6.83 2.27 4.10
CA LEU A 50 7.44 0.97 4.31
C LEU A 50 6.57 0.16 5.27
N VAL A 51 6.13 -1.01 4.83
CA VAL A 51 5.35 -1.95 5.65
C VAL A 51 6.31 -2.95 6.29
N GLU A 52 6.21 -3.15 7.62
CA GLU A 52 7.02 -4.15 8.33
C GLU A 52 6.81 -5.56 7.78
N MET A 53 5.54 -5.95 7.56
CA MET A 53 5.23 -7.22 6.89
C MET A 53 5.79 -7.21 5.47
N ASN A 54 6.66 -8.19 5.18
CA ASN A 54 7.34 -8.41 3.90
C ASN A 54 8.30 -7.28 3.44
N HIS A 55 8.49 -6.21 4.21
CA HIS A 55 9.35 -5.07 3.86
C HIS A 55 8.98 -4.42 2.51
N ASP A 56 7.69 -4.39 2.18
CA ASP A 56 7.21 -3.75 0.96
C ASP A 56 7.36 -2.22 1.06
N ALA A 57 8.08 -1.64 0.11
CA ALA A 57 8.28 -0.19 0.00
C ALA A 57 7.42 0.39 -1.13
N ARG A 58 6.47 1.26 -0.78
CA ARG A 58 5.64 2.01 -1.73
C ARG A 58 6.11 3.46 -1.78
N ILE A 59 6.56 3.90 -2.95
CA ILE A 59 6.92 5.30 -3.21
C ILE A 59 5.76 6.01 -3.91
N ILE A 60 5.31 7.10 -3.32
CA ILE A 60 4.21 7.94 -3.80
C ILE A 60 4.78 9.26 -4.28
N ARG A 61 4.76 9.48 -5.61
CA ARG A 61 5.19 10.75 -6.22
C ARG A 61 4.11 11.80 -6.05
N ILE A 62 4.45 12.94 -5.45
CA ILE A 62 3.53 14.06 -5.25
C ILE A 62 3.51 14.93 -6.50
N LYS A 63 2.33 15.11 -7.11
CA LYS A 63 2.16 15.82 -8.39
C LYS A 63 3.04 15.27 -9.53
N GLY A 64 3.47 14.02 -9.43
CA GLY A 64 4.24 13.35 -10.47
C GLY A 64 3.38 12.92 -11.65
N ASN A 65 4.03 12.63 -12.77
CA ASN A 65 3.37 11.97 -13.89
C ASN A 65 3.16 10.49 -13.58
N ARG A 66 2.07 9.93 -14.10
CA ARG A 66 1.89 8.48 -14.13
C ARG A 66 2.94 7.84 -15.02
N LEU A 67 3.27 6.59 -14.70
CA LEU A 67 4.15 5.77 -15.53
C LEU A 67 3.48 5.48 -16.88
N PRO A 68 4.26 5.23 -17.95
CA PRO A 68 3.73 4.76 -19.22
C PRO A 68 2.88 3.50 -19.06
N ASP A 69 1.82 3.35 -19.85
CA ASP A 69 0.82 2.25 -19.71
C ASP A 69 1.40 0.83 -19.82
N HIS A 70 2.57 0.69 -20.46
CA HIS A 70 3.27 -0.58 -20.61
C HIS A 70 4.12 -0.95 -19.38
N ILE A 71 4.31 -0.04 -18.42
CA ILE A 71 5.01 -0.28 -17.16
C ILE A 71 3.97 -0.51 -16.07
N LYS A 72 3.91 -1.73 -15.54
CA LYS A 72 2.94 -2.13 -14.51
C LYS A 72 3.68 -2.66 -13.28
N PRO A 73 4.07 -1.80 -12.32
CA PRO A 73 4.72 -2.25 -11.09
C PRO A 73 3.81 -3.18 -10.28
N TRP A 74 4.41 -4.14 -9.56
CA TRP A 74 3.69 -5.08 -8.69
C TRP A 74 2.73 -4.39 -7.71
N LEU A 75 3.21 -3.34 -7.05
CA LEU A 75 2.41 -2.57 -6.07
C LEU A 75 1.59 -1.45 -6.72
N GLY A 76 1.59 -1.34 -8.04
CA GLY A 76 0.92 -0.28 -8.80
C GLY A 76 1.68 1.05 -8.84
N ASP A 77 1.15 1.98 -9.64
CA ASP A 77 1.69 3.32 -9.84
C ASP A 77 1.00 4.33 -8.90
N SER A 78 1.67 4.72 -7.82
CA SER A 78 1.13 5.67 -6.83
C SER A 78 1.52 7.11 -7.13
N VAL A 79 0.51 7.93 -7.43
CA VAL A 79 0.66 9.38 -7.64
C VAL A 79 -0.27 10.12 -6.69
N GLY A 80 0.30 10.99 -5.86
CA GLY A 80 -0.42 11.82 -4.90
C GLY A 80 -0.93 13.11 -5.54
N ILE A 81 -2.22 13.41 -5.33
CA ILE A 81 -2.84 14.69 -5.72
C ILE A 81 -2.68 15.65 -4.55
N GLY A 82 -1.66 16.51 -4.59
CA GLY A 82 -1.38 17.44 -3.49
C GLY A 82 -2.26 18.69 -3.51
N LYS A 83 -3.08 18.90 -2.48
CA LYS A 83 -3.55 20.23 -2.04
C LYS A 83 -2.67 20.68 -0.87
N GLY A 84 -1.61 21.45 -1.13
CA GLY A 84 -0.77 21.99 -0.05
C GLY A 84 0.65 22.36 -0.51
N ASN A 85 1.17 23.44 0.07
CA ASN A 85 2.52 23.93 -0.17
C ASN A 85 3.50 23.09 0.67
N LEU A 86 4.26 22.20 0.03
CA LEU A 86 5.43 21.57 0.66
C LEU A 86 6.57 22.59 0.71
N SER A 87 6.40 23.66 1.50
CA SER A 87 7.46 24.64 1.76
C SER A 87 8.42 24.04 2.79
N GLY A 88 9.27 23.12 2.35
CA GLY A 88 10.53 22.87 3.04
C GLY A 88 11.45 24.05 2.78
N LYS A 89 11.49 25.01 3.71
CA LYS A 89 12.65 25.91 3.81
C LYS A 89 13.69 25.20 4.66
N ASN A 90 14.89 25.06 4.10
CA ASN A 90 16.11 24.73 4.84
C ASN A 90 16.33 25.71 5.99
#